data_AF-A0A2V9LFA8-F1
#
_entry.id   AF-A0A2V9LFA8-F1
#
_cell.length_a   1.000
_cell.length_b   1.000
_cell.length_c   1.000
_cell.angle_alpha   90.00
_cell.angle_beta   90.00
_cell.angle_gamma   90.00
#
_symmetry.space_group_name_H-M   'P 1'
#
loop_
_entity.id
_entity.type
_entity.pdbx_description
1 polymer ?
#
loop_
_entity_poly.entity_id
_entity_poly.type
_entity_poly.pdbx_seq_one_letter_code
_entity_poly.pdbx_strand_id
1 'polypeptide(L)' 'MREAYIQNLKRVFKSKLERSGRIEAAFELFTERDLVETGYQRGRIPKKDYEDLMNAFNLIEQALDLRLPAPHPTLQ' A
#
# COMPACT_ATOMS: atom_id res chain seq x y z
N MET A 1 -1.57 -19.14 -5.78
CA MET A 1 -2.06 -17.93 -6.49
C MET A 1 -1.83 -16.63 -5.71
N ARG A 2 -2.24 -16.54 -4.43
CA ARG A 2 -2.01 -15.36 -3.56
C ARG A 2 -0.55 -14.89 -3.48
N GLU A 3 0.39 -15.83 -3.34
CA GLU A 3 1.82 -15.57 -3.27
C GLU A 3 2.40 -14.92 -4.53
N ALA A 4 1.98 -15.38 -5.72
CA ALA A 4 2.44 -14.83 -6.99
C ALA A 4 1.96 -13.39 -7.19
N TYR A 5 0.75 -13.06 -6.75
CA TYR A 5 0.21 -11.70 -6.79
C TYR A 5 1.00 -10.76 -5.88
N ILE A 6 1.28 -11.18 -4.64
CA ILE A 6 2.10 -10.43 -3.68
C ILE A 6 3.52 -10.19 -4.23
N GLN A 7 4.13 -11.22 -4.82
CA GLN A 7 5.46 -11.09 -5.43
C GLN A 7 5.46 -10.13 -6.63
N ASN A 8 4.39 -10.15 -7.44
CA ASN A 8 4.27 -9.23 -8.56
C ASN A 8 4.10 -7.79 -8.09
N LEU A 9 3.25 -7.54 -7.07
CA LEU A 9 3.08 -6.22 -6.47
C LEU A 9 4.38 -5.69 -5.85
N LYS A 10 5.11 -6.53 -5.11
CA LYS A 10 6.44 -6.19 -4.57
C LYS A 10 7.41 -5.81 -5.68
N ARG A 11 7.43 -6.56 -6.79
CA ARG A 11 8.29 -6.27 -7.95
C ARG A 11 7.95 -4.93 -8.59
N VAL A 12 6.67 -4.65 -8.84
CA VAL A 12 6.22 -3.39 -9.44
C VAL A 12 6.61 -2.21 -8.55
N PHE A 13 6.36 -2.32 -7.24
CA PHE A 13 6.74 -1.27 -6.29
C PHE A 13 8.24 -1.08 -6.16
N LYS A 14 9.02 -2.16 -6.16
CA LYS A 14 10.49 -2.09 -6.14
C LYS A 14 11.04 -1.39 -7.39
N SER A 15 10.55 -1.77 -8.57
CA SER A 15 10.96 -1.12 -9.83
C SER A 15 10.58 0.37 -9.88
N LYS A 16 9.47 0.76 -9.24
CA LYS A 16 9.14 2.18 -9.07
C LYS A 16 10.08 2.86 -8.08
N LEU A 17 10.33 2.28 -6.90
CA LEU A 17 11.28 2.80 -5.92
C LEU A 17 12.66 3.11 -6.54
N GLU A 18 13.15 2.21 -7.41
CA GLU A 18 14.42 2.35 -8.11
C GLU A 18 14.42 3.48 -9.16
N ARG A 19 13.25 3.85 -9.70
CA ARG A 19 13.11 4.87 -10.77
C ARG A 19 12.76 6.26 -10.25
N SER A 20 11.83 6.35 -9.30
CA SER A 20 11.24 7.60 -8.81
C SER A 20 11.67 7.96 -7.38
N GLY A 21 12.36 7.05 -6.69
CA GLY A 21 12.81 7.25 -5.32
C GLY A 21 11.73 6.96 -4.27
N ARG A 22 12.16 6.97 -3.01
CA ARG A 22 11.35 6.54 -1.86
C ARG A 22 10.09 7.37 -1.64
N ILE A 23 10.18 8.70 -1.81
CA ILE A 23 9.07 9.61 -1.49
C ILE A 23 7.93 9.43 -2.49
N GLU A 24 8.21 9.43 -3.79
CA GLU A 24 7.20 9.25 -4.83
C GLU A 24 6.53 7.86 -4.75
N ALA A 25 7.32 6.80 -4.52
CA ALA A 25 6.77 5.46 -4.32
C ALA A 25 5.84 5.38 -3.08
N ALA A 26 6.14 6.11 -2.01
CA ALA A 26 5.29 6.18 -0.83
C ALA A 26 3.98 6.92 -1.13
N PHE A 27 4.04 8.09 -1.76
CA PHE A 27 2.85 8.88 -2.12
C PHE A 27 1.88 8.09 -2.99
N GLU A 28 2.38 7.36 -3.98
CA GLU A 28 1.54 6.51 -4.81
C GLU A 28 0.92 5.35 -4.01
N LEU A 29 1.69 4.70 -3.13
CA LEU A 29 1.18 3.63 -2.27
C LEU A 29 0.02 4.12 -1.39
N PHE A 30 0.15 5.31 -0.80
CA PHE A 30 -0.92 5.94 -0.01
C PHE A 30 -2.14 6.28 -0.88
N THR A 31 -1.92 6.79 -2.09
CA THR A 31 -3.02 7.14 -3.01
C THR A 31 -3.80 5.90 -3.44
N GLU A 32 -3.11 4.82 -3.80
CA GLU A 32 -3.73 3.54 -4.15
C GLU A 32 -4.50 2.94 -2.97
N ARG A 33 -3.94 3.05 -1.76
CA ARG A 33 -4.61 2.60 -0.53
C ARG A 33 -5.92 3.36 -0.29
N ASP A 34 -5.92 4.69 -0.41
CA ASP A 34 -7.10 5.53 -0.25
C ASP A 34 -8.21 5.21 -1.26
N LEU A 35 -7.83 4.93 -2.52
CA LEU A 35 -8.78 4.50 -3.56
C LEU A 35 -9.43 3.16 -3.23
N VAL A 36 -8.66 2.20 -2.71
CA VAL A 36 -9.17 0.90 -2.30
C VAL A 36 -10.07 1.02 -1.07
N GLU A 37 -9.70 1.82 -0.07
CA GLU A 37 -10.56 2.09 1.09
C GLU A 37 -11.88 2.75 0.68
N THR A 38 -11.83 3.77 -0.18
CA THR A 38 -13.02 4.44 -0.72
C THR A 38 -13.87 3.47 -1.55
N GLY A 39 -13.24 2.61 -2.36
CA GLY A 39 -13.92 1.58 -3.15
C GLY A 39 -14.67 0.59 -2.28
N TYR A 40 -14.06 0.16 -1.18
CA TYR A 40 -14.69 -0.73 -0.19
C TYR A 40 -15.85 -0.04 0.53
N GLN A 41 -15.67 1.20 1.02
CA GLN A 41 -16.72 1.97 1.69
C GLN A 41 -17.95 2.19 0.79
N ARG A 42 -17.73 2.35 -0.52
CA ARG A 42 -18.80 2.51 -1.52
C ARG A 42 -19.42 1.19 -1.99
N GLY A 43 -19.02 0.06 -1.40
CA GLY A 43 -19.50 -1.28 -1.77
C GLY A 43 -19.06 -1.75 -3.16
N ARG A 44 -18.03 -1.11 -3.75
CA ARG A 44 -17.50 -1.46 -5.09
C ARG A 44 -16.45 -2.56 -5.03
N ILE A 45 -15.86 -2.79 -3.84
CA ILE A 45 -14.85 -3.81 -3.60
C ILE A 45 -15.41 -4.79 -2.57
N PRO A 46 -15.46 -6.10 -2.88
CA PRO A 46 -15.83 -7.13 -1.91
C PRO A 46 -14.90 -7.15 -0.71
N LYS A 47 -15.42 -7.46 0.48
CA LYS A 47 -14.64 -7.49 1.73
C LYS A 47 -13.37 -8.34 1.64
N LYS A 48 -13.46 -9.52 1.01
CA LYS A 48 -12.31 -10.42 0.83
C LYS A 48 -11.20 -9.78 0.01
N ASP A 49 -11.56 -9.13 -1.10
CA ASP A 49 -10.60 -8.48 -1.99
C ASP A 49 -9.98 -7.26 -1.30
N TYR A 50 -10.78 -6.51 -0.54
CA TYR A 50 -10.29 -5.43 0.31
C TYR A 50 -9.25 -5.91 1.33
N GLU A 51 -9.54 -6.99 2.08
CA GLU A 51 -8.62 -7.56 3.07
C GLU A 51 -7.32 -8.07 2.42
N ASP A 52 -7.40 -8.68 1.24
CA ASP A 52 -6.22 -9.13 0.50
C ASP A 52 -5.37 -7.94 -0.01
N LEU A 53 -6.00 -6.88 -0.51
CA LEU A 53 -5.31 -5.66 -0.93
C LEU A 53 -4.66 -4.93 0.24
N MET A 54 -5.35 -4.80 1.37
CA MET A 54 -4.79 -4.19 2.60
C MET A 54 -3.58 -4.97 3.12
N ASN A 55 -3.63 -6.30 3.10
CA ASN A 55 -2.48 -7.12 3.44
C ASN A 55 -1.30 -6.88 2.50
N ALA A 56 -1.55 -6.71 1.20
CA ALA A 56 -0.49 -6.41 0.23
C ALA A 56 0.14 -5.04 0.48
N PHE A 57 -0.66 -4.00 0.75
CA PHE A 57 -0.14 -2.67 1.10
C PHE A 57 0.74 -2.71 2.35
N ASN A 58 0.30 -3.38 3.43
CA ASN A 58 1.09 -3.54 4.65
C ASN A 58 2.44 -4.24 4.39
N LEU A 59 2.46 -5.27 3.55
CA LEU A 59 3.70 -5.97 3.19
C LEU A 59 4.64 -5.11 2.36
N ILE A 60 4.12 -4.22 1.52
CA ILE A 60 4.91 -3.28 0.71
C ILE A 60 5.47 -2.17 1.59
N GLU A 61 4.65 -1.58 2.47
CA GLU A 61 5.11 -0.58 3.46
C GLU A 61 6.27 -1.10 4.30
N GLN A 62 6.16 -2.35 4.79
CA GLN A 62 7.24 -3.02 5.54
C GLN A 62 8.49 -3.26 4.69
N ALA A 63 8.32 -3.77 3.46
CA ALA A 63 9.45 -4.11 2.60
C ALA A 63 10.24 -2.88 2.12
N LEU A 64 9.56 -1.75 1.97
CA LEU A 64 10.16 -0.51 1.51
C LEU A 64 10.69 0.36 2.67
N ASP A 65 10.52 -0.09 3.92
CA ASP A 65 10.79 0.69 5.14
C ASP A 65 10.14 2.08 5.09
N LEU A 66 8.95 2.14 4.49
CA LEU A 66 8.14 3.36 4.35
C LEU A 66 7.30 3.62 5.59
N ARG A 67 7.77 3.17 6.77
CA ARG A 67 7.19 3.61 8.03
C ARG A 67 7.36 5.12 8.08
N LEU A 68 6.36 5.85 7.60
CA LEU A 68 6.15 7.22 8.01
C LEU A 68 6.23 7.20 9.54
N PRO A 69 6.92 8.19 10.15
CA PRO A 69 6.86 8.31 11.59
C PRO A 69 5.38 8.23 11.99
N ALA A 70 5.09 7.37 12.97
CA ALA A 70 3.74 7.25 13.53
C ALA A 70 3.18 8.67 13.68
N PRO A 71 1.89 8.91 13.33
CA PRO A 71 1.32 10.24 13.41
C PRO A 71 1.74 10.82 14.74
N HIS A 72 2.49 11.94 14.69
CA HIS A 72 2.99 12.60 15.89
C HIS A 72 1.81 12.63 16.87
N PRO A 73 1.93 12.11 18.10
CA PRO A 73 0.86 12.25 19.06
C PRO A 73 0.56 13.73 19.08
N THR A 74 -0.66 14.08 18.67
CA THR A 74 -1.15 15.45 18.65
C THR A 74 -0.71 16.04 19.97
N LEU A 75 0.19 17.04 19.93
CA LEU A 75 0.59 17.77 21.12
C LEU A 75 -0.72 18.28 21.73
N GLN A 76 -1.11 17.64 22.84
CA GLN A 76 -2.24 18.08 23.66
C GLN A 76 -1.91 19.42 24.29
#